data_AF-A0A7Y4L6Q9-F1
#
_entry.id   AF-A0A7Y4L6Q9-F1
#
_cell.length_a   1.000
_cell.length_b   1.000
_cell.length_c   1.000
_cell.angle_alpha   90.00
_cell.angle_beta   90.00
_cell.angle_gamma   90.00
#
_symmetry.space_group_name_H-M   'P 1'
#
loop_
_entity.id
_entity.type
_entity.pdbx_description
1 polymer ?
#
loop_
_entity_poly.entity_id
_entity_poly.type
_entity_poly.pdbx_seq_one_letter_code
_entity_poly.pdbx_strand_id
1 'polypeptide(L)'
;MFRGWRNRQARQAELAPLPAVPDGDKTRGVEGVYVATTSAGDWMDRIAVHELGVRATADLAVSEAGLIFHRQGAADVFIPAGHLTAVRTDRGIAGKVTAEKSGLVVVTWSHDGRELDTGFRPRRKADTEPLTASIATLIGAEQS
;
A
#
# COMPACT_ATOMS: atom_id res chain seq x y z
N MET A 1 14.92 -27.15 8.54
CA MET A 1 14.86 -25.68 8.47
C MET A 1 14.89 -25.07 7.06
N PHE A 2 15.35 -25.77 6.01
CA PHE A 2 15.34 -25.26 4.62
C PHE A 2 13.96 -25.23 3.93
N ARG A 3 12.98 -26.01 4.42
CA ARG A 3 11.68 -26.21 3.76
C ARG A 3 10.67 -25.07 4.05
N GLY A 4 10.75 -24.44 5.22
CA GLY A 4 9.95 -23.25 5.56
C GLY A 4 10.37 -22.01 4.78
N TRP A 5 11.68 -21.84 4.54
CA TRP A 5 12.21 -20.75 3.72
C TRP A 5 11.90 -20.94 2.23
N ARG A 6 12.04 -22.16 1.68
CA ARG A 6 11.65 -22.45 0.28
C ARG A 6 10.14 -22.32 0.03
N ASN A 7 9.28 -22.70 0.98
CA ASN A 7 7.84 -22.46 0.86
C ASN A 7 7.46 -20.98 1.05
N ARG A 8 8.25 -20.17 1.77
CA ARG A 8 8.08 -18.71 1.81
C ARG A 8 8.52 -18.08 0.49
N GLN A 9 9.64 -18.52 -0.08
CA GLN A 9 10.17 -18.05 -1.36
C GLN A 9 9.27 -18.44 -2.55
N ALA A 10 8.71 -19.65 -2.56
CA ALA A 10 7.74 -20.09 -3.58
C ALA A 10 6.40 -19.35 -3.47
N ARG A 11 6.01 -18.90 -2.26
CA ARG A 11 4.87 -18.00 -2.06
C ARG A 11 5.18 -16.57 -2.49
N GLN A 12 6.43 -16.13 -2.53
CA GLN A 12 6.79 -14.77 -2.95
C GLN A 12 6.92 -14.59 -4.48
N ALA A 13 6.93 -15.68 -5.27
CA ALA A 13 7.49 -15.63 -6.62
C ALA A 13 6.55 -15.16 -7.74
N GLU A 14 5.22 -15.30 -7.65
CA GLU A 14 4.32 -14.83 -8.71
C GLU A 14 3.06 -14.28 -8.06
N LEU A 15 2.98 -12.94 -7.96
CA LEU A 15 1.69 -12.26 -7.88
C LEU A 15 1.23 -12.04 -9.31
N ALA A 16 -0.07 -12.22 -9.58
CA ALA A 16 -0.66 -11.75 -10.83
C ALA A 16 -0.28 -10.27 -11.09
N PRO A 17 -0.19 -9.84 -12.35
CA PRO A 17 0.03 -8.43 -12.69
C PRO A 17 -0.90 -7.51 -11.91
N LEU A 18 -0.40 -6.35 -11.51
CA LEU A 18 -1.23 -5.36 -10.82
C LEU A 18 -2.32 -4.82 -11.74
N PRO A 19 -3.49 -4.47 -11.20
CA PRO A 19 -4.51 -3.74 -11.94
C PRO A 19 -3.91 -2.50 -12.61
N ALA A 20 -4.29 -2.26 -13.87
CA ALA A 20 -3.85 -1.07 -14.60
C ALA A 20 -4.46 0.19 -13.99
N VAL A 21 -3.68 1.26 -13.94
CA VAL A 21 -4.17 2.59 -13.54
C VAL A 21 -5.28 3.01 -14.52
N PRO A 22 -6.47 3.41 -14.03
CA PRO A 22 -7.54 3.89 -14.91
C PRO A 22 -7.10 5.11 -15.73
N ASP A 23 -7.47 5.12 -17.02
CA ASP A 23 -7.14 6.23 -17.91
C ASP A 23 -7.75 7.55 -17.42
N GLY A 24 -6.95 8.61 -17.40
CA GLY A 24 -7.42 9.96 -17.11
C GLY A 24 -7.46 10.35 -15.64
N ASP A 25 -7.05 9.48 -14.71
CA ASP A 25 -6.90 9.89 -13.31
C ASP A 25 -5.70 10.84 -13.16
N LYS A 26 -6.02 12.13 -13.04
CA LYS A 26 -5.08 13.23 -12.77
C LYS A 26 -5.29 13.79 -11.37
N THR A 27 -5.94 13.03 -10.49
CA THR A 27 -6.29 13.50 -9.16
C THR A 27 -5.00 13.84 -8.41
N ARG A 28 -4.88 15.10 -7.99
CA ARG A 28 -3.73 15.52 -7.19
C ARG A 28 -3.82 14.85 -5.83
N GLY A 29 -2.89 13.94 -5.57
CA GLY A 29 -2.80 13.22 -4.31
C GLY A 29 -2.14 13.98 -3.17
N VAL A 30 -2.07 13.32 -2.02
CA VAL A 30 -1.24 13.75 -0.88
C VAL A 30 0.21 13.38 -1.17
N GLU A 31 1.10 14.36 -1.18
CA GLU A 31 2.54 14.15 -1.33
C GLU A 31 3.11 13.35 -0.15
N GLY A 32 4.02 12.42 -0.43
CA GLY A 32 4.68 11.64 0.61
C GLY A 32 5.67 10.63 0.08
N VAL A 33 5.79 9.54 0.82
CA VAL A 33 6.73 8.46 0.52
C VAL A 33 6.01 7.12 0.60
N TYR A 34 5.98 6.44 -0.53
CA TYR A 34 5.67 5.02 -0.59
C TYR A 34 6.82 4.24 0.08
N VAL A 35 6.52 3.50 1.14
CA VAL A 35 7.54 2.84 1.96
C VAL A 35 7.89 1.47 1.40
N ALA A 36 6.88 0.62 1.24
CA ALA A 36 6.90 -0.73 0.67
C ALA A 36 5.51 -1.37 0.82
N THR A 37 5.27 -2.45 0.08
CA THR A 37 4.24 -3.45 0.37
C THR A 37 4.86 -4.68 1.02
N THR A 38 4.16 -5.23 2.01
CA THR A 38 4.46 -6.50 2.65
C THR A 38 3.27 -7.44 2.57
N SER A 39 3.45 -8.72 2.91
CA SER A 39 2.33 -9.57 3.30
C SER A 39 1.61 -8.95 4.51
N ALA A 40 0.28 -9.00 4.54
CA ALA A 40 -0.48 -8.45 5.66
C ALA A 40 -0.10 -9.13 6.98
N GLY A 41 0.13 -8.33 8.03
CA GLY A 41 0.51 -8.84 9.35
C GLY A 41 1.95 -9.39 9.49
N ASP A 42 2.68 -9.62 8.38
CA ASP A 42 4.11 -9.94 8.39
C ASP A 42 4.91 -8.75 7.86
N TRP A 43 5.07 -7.73 8.72
CA TRP A 43 5.75 -6.48 8.39
C TRP A 43 7.24 -6.64 8.02
N MET A 44 7.84 -7.84 8.09
CA MET A 44 9.21 -8.08 7.58
C MET A 44 9.22 -8.67 6.16
N ASP A 45 8.08 -9.20 5.71
CA ASP A 45 7.94 -9.94 4.47
C ASP A 45 7.67 -9.00 3.28
N ARG A 46 8.71 -8.33 2.79
CA ARG A 46 8.60 -7.44 1.61
C ARG A 46 8.21 -8.21 0.37
N ILE A 47 7.27 -7.67 -0.39
CA ILE A 47 6.91 -8.19 -1.72
C ILE A 47 7.97 -7.74 -2.72
N ALA A 48 8.64 -8.71 -3.36
CA ALA A 48 9.78 -8.46 -4.25
C ALA A 48 9.39 -8.32 -5.75
N VAL A 49 8.15 -8.65 -6.10
CA VAL A 49 7.62 -8.57 -7.48
C VAL A 49 6.88 -7.25 -7.72
N HIS A 50 6.72 -6.86 -8.99
CA HIS A 50 6.02 -5.63 -9.42
C HIS A 50 6.54 -4.34 -8.78
N GLU A 51 7.82 -4.34 -8.39
CA GLU A 51 8.48 -3.24 -7.67
C GLU A 51 7.78 -2.83 -6.35
N LEU A 52 6.89 -3.67 -5.81
CA LEU A 52 6.08 -3.33 -4.64
C LEU A 52 6.91 -3.10 -3.37
N GLY A 53 8.10 -3.69 -3.28
CA GLY A 53 9.06 -3.46 -2.20
C GLY A 53 9.95 -2.22 -2.38
N VAL A 54 9.87 -1.53 -3.52
CA VAL A 54 10.71 -0.36 -3.84
C VAL A 54 10.14 0.87 -3.14
N ARG A 55 10.95 1.49 -2.27
CA ARG A 55 10.63 2.77 -1.65
C ARG A 55 10.77 3.88 -2.68
N ALA A 56 9.76 4.75 -2.78
CA ALA A 56 9.77 5.88 -3.71
C ALA A 56 9.09 7.11 -3.08
N THR A 57 9.52 8.31 -3.49
CA THR A 57 8.66 9.49 -3.34
C THR A 57 7.41 9.27 -4.16
N ALA A 58 6.24 9.59 -3.61
CA ALA A 58 4.98 9.33 -4.28
C ALA A 58 3.88 10.31 -3.88
N ASP A 59 2.92 10.50 -4.76
CA ASP A 59 1.63 11.13 -4.47
C ASP A 59 0.57 10.04 -4.32
N LEU A 60 -0.19 10.06 -3.22
CA LEU A 60 -1.31 9.14 -2.99
C LEU A 60 -2.62 9.84 -3.32
N ALA A 61 -3.25 9.46 -4.43
CA ALA A 61 -4.59 9.86 -4.81
C ALA A 61 -5.63 8.87 -4.29
N VAL A 62 -6.74 9.40 -3.77
CA VAL A 62 -7.91 8.63 -3.36
C VAL A 62 -9.07 9.03 -4.27
N SER A 63 -9.66 8.07 -4.97
CA SER A 63 -10.83 8.27 -5.84
C SER A 63 -11.85 7.16 -5.60
N GLU A 64 -13.05 7.30 -6.21
CA GLU A 64 -14.08 6.25 -6.15
C GLU A 64 -13.58 4.93 -6.77
N ALA A 65 -12.65 4.99 -7.72
CA ALA A 65 -12.08 3.79 -8.34
C ALA A 65 -11.10 3.05 -7.41
N GLY A 66 -10.50 3.74 -6.42
CA GLY A 66 -9.51 3.15 -5.53
C GLY A 66 -8.40 4.11 -5.11
N LEU A 67 -7.24 3.54 -4.82
CA LEU A 67 -6.03 4.26 -4.44
C LEU A 67 -4.99 4.17 -5.55
N ILE A 68 -4.38 5.30 -5.90
CA ILE A 68 -3.25 5.32 -6.83
C ILE A 68 -2.04 5.95 -6.14
N PHE A 69 -0.93 5.23 -6.14
CA PHE A 69 0.38 5.73 -5.74
C PHE A 69 1.17 6.10 -7.00
N HIS A 70 1.27 7.40 -7.29
CA HIS A 70 2.11 7.89 -8.38
C HIS A 70 3.56 7.95 -7.92
N ARG A 71 4.38 6.97 -8.31
CA ARG A 71 5.73 6.78 -7.75
C ARG A 71 6.78 7.40 -8.67
N GLN A 72 7.75 8.07 -8.06
CA GLN A 72 8.90 8.62 -8.78
C GLN A 72 10.02 7.58 -8.83
N GLY A 73 10.38 7.14 -10.05
CA GLY A 73 11.46 6.17 -10.28
C GLY A 73 11.08 4.71 -10.03
N ALA A 74 9.77 4.41 -9.93
CA ALA A 74 9.19 3.06 -9.91
C ALA A 74 7.80 3.12 -10.57
N ALA A 75 7.25 2.00 -11.05
CA ALA A 75 5.92 1.96 -11.67
C ALA A 75 4.81 2.45 -10.71
N ASP A 76 3.71 2.99 -11.21
CA ASP A 76 2.58 3.34 -10.33
C ASP A 76 1.94 2.09 -9.71
N VAL A 77 1.30 2.25 -8.55
CA VAL A 77 0.54 1.17 -7.89
C VAL A 77 -0.91 1.61 -7.78
N PHE A 78 -1.79 0.88 -8.46
CA PHE A 78 -3.24 1.05 -8.32
C PHE A 78 -3.83 -0.08 -7.49
N ILE A 79 -4.64 0.28 -6.49
CA ILE A 79 -5.40 -0.64 -5.65
C ILE A 79 -6.88 -0.30 -5.85
N PRO A 80 -7.66 -1.16 -6.55
CA PRO A 80 -9.09 -0.93 -6.75
C PRO A 80 -9.84 -0.81 -5.41
N ALA A 81 -10.91 -0.02 -5.37
CA ALA A 81 -11.70 0.19 -4.16
C ALA A 81 -12.19 -1.15 -3.56
N GLY A 82 -12.77 -2.03 -4.38
CA GLY A 82 -13.21 -3.36 -3.96
C GLY A 82 -12.11 -4.33 -3.52
N HIS A 83 -10.82 -3.98 -3.68
CA HIS A 83 -9.71 -4.76 -3.14
C HIS A 83 -9.32 -4.31 -1.73
N LEU A 84 -9.70 -3.10 -1.31
CA LEU A 84 -9.33 -2.53 0.00
C LEU A 84 -10.10 -3.22 1.12
N THR A 85 -9.39 -3.64 2.17
CA THR A 85 -10.01 -4.35 3.31
C THR A 85 -9.88 -3.58 4.62
N ALA A 86 -8.80 -2.82 4.82
CA ALA A 86 -8.63 -2.00 6.01
C ALA A 86 -7.66 -0.83 5.80
N VAL A 87 -7.72 0.16 6.69
CA VAL A 87 -6.70 1.21 6.82
C VAL A 87 -6.43 1.50 8.29
N ARG A 88 -5.16 1.73 8.64
CA ARG A 88 -4.73 2.08 9.99
C ARG A 88 -3.54 3.04 9.97
N THR A 89 -3.28 3.68 11.10
CA THR A 89 -1.97 4.31 11.33
C THR A 89 -1.04 3.37 12.06
N ASP A 90 0.23 3.33 11.66
CA ASP A 90 1.25 2.50 12.30
C ASP A 90 2.53 3.32 12.58
N ARG A 91 3.47 2.72 13.31
CA ARG A 91 4.82 3.26 13.56
C ARG A 91 5.87 2.65 12.65
N GLY A 92 5.54 1.59 11.90
CA GLY A 92 6.49 0.98 10.99
C GLY A 92 5.91 -0.10 10.09
N ILE A 93 6.63 -0.37 9.01
CA ILE A 93 6.38 -1.46 8.06
C ILE A 93 7.69 -1.83 7.38
N ALA A 94 7.80 -3.05 6.87
CA ALA A 94 8.93 -3.52 6.07
C ALA A 94 10.30 -3.40 6.78
N GLY A 95 10.32 -3.62 8.11
CA GLY A 95 11.51 -3.45 8.95
C GLY A 95 11.90 -1.98 9.21
N LYS A 96 11.10 -1.01 8.77
CA LYS A 96 11.35 0.43 8.97
C LYS A 96 10.42 0.99 10.03
N VAL A 97 11.01 1.60 11.04
CA VAL A 97 10.29 2.34 12.08
C VAL A 97 10.40 3.83 11.77
N THR A 98 9.30 4.56 11.85
CA THR A 98 9.31 6.02 11.80
C THR A 98 9.67 6.56 13.18
N ALA A 99 10.53 7.58 13.22
CA ALA A 99 10.86 8.28 14.47
C ALA A 99 9.61 8.91 15.12
N GLU A 100 8.60 9.22 14.30
CA GLU A 100 7.34 9.83 14.72
C GLU A 100 6.26 8.76 14.97
N LYS A 101 5.56 8.85 16.11
CA LYS A 101 4.40 7.99 16.43
C LYS A 101 3.25 8.30 15.45
N SER A 102 2.73 7.27 14.79
CA SER A 102 1.54 7.34 13.93
C SER A 102 1.66 8.19 12.67
N GLY A 103 2.88 8.35 12.12
CA GLY A 103 3.10 9.08 10.87
C GLY A 103 2.88 8.23 9.61
N LEU A 104 2.72 6.91 9.74
CA LEU A 104 2.57 5.99 8.63
C LEU A 104 1.10 5.59 8.47
N VAL A 105 0.55 5.76 7.28
CA VAL A 105 -0.71 5.15 6.87
C VAL A 105 -0.40 3.78 6.29
N VAL A 106 -1.07 2.75 6.79
CA VAL A 106 -0.98 1.38 6.26
C VAL A 106 -2.34 0.99 5.74
N VAL A 107 -2.38 0.61 4.47
CA VAL A 107 -3.58 0.14 3.79
C VAL A 107 -3.45 -1.37 3.60
N THR A 108 -4.43 -2.12 4.08
CA THR A 108 -4.56 -3.55 3.84
C THR A 108 -5.49 -3.79 2.67
N TRP A 109 -5.08 -4.65 1.74
CA TRP A 109 -5.81 -4.93 0.51
C TRP A 109 -5.58 -6.35 0.03
N SER A 110 -6.55 -6.88 -0.72
CA SER A 110 -6.49 -8.21 -1.31
C SER A 110 -6.01 -8.15 -2.76
N HIS A 111 -5.13 -9.08 -3.15
CA HIS A 111 -4.72 -9.27 -4.54
C HIS A 111 -4.29 -10.70 -4.76
N ASP A 112 -4.76 -11.30 -5.84
CA ASP A 112 -4.38 -12.66 -6.25
C ASP A 112 -4.53 -13.70 -5.11
N GLY A 113 -5.63 -13.60 -4.36
CA GLY A 113 -5.95 -14.48 -3.23
C GLY A 113 -5.09 -14.26 -1.97
N ARG A 114 -4.39 -13.12 -1.86
CA ARG A 114 -3.52 -12.79 -0.72
C ARG A 114 -3.88 -11.44 -0.13
N GLU A 115 -3.66 -11.28 1.17
CA GLU A 115 -3.72 -9.97 1.83
C GLU A 115 -2.34 -9.34 1.91
N LEU A 116 -2.27 -8.07 1.55
CA LEU A 116 -1.07 -7.25 1.46
C LEU A 116 -1.24 -5.99 2.29
N ASP A 117 -0.15 -5.51 2.90
CA ASP A 117 -0.09 -4.22 3.59
C ASP A 117 0.80 -3.27 2.80
N THR A 118 0.27 -2.13 2.34
CA THR A 118 1.04 -1.06 1.70
C THR A 118 1.19 0.12 2.65
N GLY A 119 2.44 0.49 2.94
CA GLY A 119 2.75 1.63 3.80
C GLY A 119 3.06 2.90 3.02
N PHE A 120 2.40 3.99 3.41
CA PHE A 120 2.61 5.33 2.88
C PHE A 120 2.78 6.34 4.00
N ARG A 121 3.81 7.17 3.90
CA ARG A 121 4.07 8.23 4.86
C ARG A 121 3.83 9.59 4.21
N PRO A 122 2.75 10.30 4.57
CA PRO A 122 2.53 11.66 4.10
C PRO A 122 3.71 12.58 4.43
N ARG A 123 3.97 13.54 3.54
CA ARG A 123 5.02 14.54 3.73
C ARG A 123 4.71 15.43 4.93
N ARG A 124 3.44 15.81 5.10
CA ARG A 124 2.97 16.59 6.25
C ARG A 124 2.16 15.68 7.17
N LYS A 125 2.52 15.66 8.45
CA LYS A 125 1.80 14.88 9.47
C LYS A 125 0.31 15.23 9.56
N ALA A 126 -0.04 16.49 9.33
CA ALA A 126 -1.43 16.94 9.32
C ALA A 126 -2.30 16.24 8.26
N ASP A 127 -1.68 15.67 7.22
CA ASP A 127 -2.39 14.97 6.16
C ASP A 127 -2.72 13.51 6.54
N THR A 128 -2.10 12.95 7.60
CA THR A 128 -2.27 11.52 7.98
C THR A 128 -3.69 11.16 8.39
N GLU A 129 -4.30 11.94 9.29
CA GLU A 129 -5.65 11.67 9.79
C GLU A 129 -6.73 11.87 8.71
N PRO A 130 -6.75 13.01 7.95
CA PRO A 130 -7.67 13.18 6.84
C PRO A 130 -7.54 12.10 5.76
N LEU A 131 -6.32 11.70 5.43
CA LEU A 131 -6.06 10.65 4.45
C LEU A 131 -6.58 9.29 4.93
N THR A 132 -6.32 8.94 6.19
CA THR A 132 -6.82 7.70 6.79
C THR A 132 -8.35 7.66 6.80
N ALA A 133 -8.99 8.77 7.19
CA ALA A 133 -10.44 8.89 7.19
C ALA A 133 -11.04 8.75 5.78
N SER A 134 -10.44 9.41 4.78
CA SER A 134 -10.89 9.33 3.39
C SER A 134 -10.83 7.89 2.84
N ILE A 135 -9.76 7.15 3.13
CA ILE A 135 -9.63 5.74 2.74
C ILE A 135 -10.65 4.87 3.49
N ALA A 136 -10.88 5.12 4.78
CA ALA A 136 -11.87 4.38 5.55
C ALA A 136 -13.30 4.59 5.03
N THR A 137 -13.65 5.81 4.60
CA THR A 137 -14.93 6.10 3.96
C THR A 137 -15.08 5.34 2.64
N LEU A 138 -14.03 5.31 1.80
CA LEU A 138 -14.04 4.53 0.55
C LEU A 138 -14.29 3.04 0.80
N ILE A 139 -13.61 2.46 1.80
CA ILE A 139 -13.80 1.05 2.20
C ILE A 139 -15.24 0.79 2.66
N GLY A 140 -15.83 1.70 3.44
CA GLY A 140 -17.21 1.56 3.92
C GLY A 140 -18.26 1.69 2.82
N ALA A 141 -18.00 2.51 1.79
CA ALA A 141 -18.89 2.69 0.66
C ALA A 141 -19.01 1.41 -0.20
N GLU A 142 -17.92 0.67 -0.37
CA GLU A 142 -17.90 -0.59 -1.13
C GLU A 142 -18.58 -1.77 -0.41
N GLN A 143 -18.74 -1.68 0.92
CA GLN A 143 -19.33 -2.76 1.74
C GLN A 143 -20.84 -2.58 2.01
N SER A 144 -21.41 -1.47 1.54
CA SER A 144 -22.80 -1.05 1.84
C SER A 144 -23.80 -1.46 0.75
#